data_AF-A0A2N7CJ21-F1
#
_entry.id   AF-A0A2N7CJ21-F1
#
_cell.length_a   1.000
_cell.length_b   1.000
_cell.length_c   1.000
_cell.angle_alpha   90.00
_cell.angle_beta   90.00
_cell.angle_gamma   90.00
#
_symmetry.space_group_name_H-M   'P 1'
#
loop_
_entity.id
_entity.type
_entity.pdbx_description
1 polymer ?
#
loop_
_entity_poly.entity_id
_entity_poly.type
_entity_poly.pdbx_seq_one_letter_code
_entity_poly.pdbx_strand_id
1 'polypeptide(L)'
;MSISSLVRPTLLSVACGGVVFSAVAAQPYVHGTYGFGEESTSQWGGGVGVNFDDSPWGVELNGHLTSAADIDQYSVEQSWVALSATYRVPHFLLDKMTLKGGVGVASVYQTVEEANYRNNDFVWDVTPNVELSYQVNRYWDVFGGYRFFVGDSFDSFSPNAWVLGARLHWSRPAPAVTLLNDEDVTPALADLRADTFAQSAQLEQALDGYGLSQDTSQFVIQSDAASEVDWQSLTLMLDEGDTTYEVPLSAQVGHLEARLPKGEHTLRFTLVGTNRKTGERHQVEGTHSVVLYHSQGLNFLLSIKPHLLGEALHVQAF
;
A
#
# COMPACT_ATOMS: atom_id res chain seq x y z
N MET A 1 45.82 -13.66 28.40
CA MET A 1 45.09 -12.38 28.56
C MET A 1 45.84 -11.30 27.80
N SER A 2 45.35 -10.92 26.63
CA SER A 2 45.74 -9.68 25.95
C SER A 2 44.59 -9.26 25.05
N ILE A 3 44.08 -8.05 25.30
CA ILE A 3 43.09 -7.36 24.49
C ILE A 3 43.87 -6.61 23.42
N SER A 4 43.72 -6.97 22.14
CA SER A 4 43.97 -6.08 21.00
C SER A 4 43.72 -6.78 19.67
N SER A 5 42.56 -6.53 19.07
CA SER A 5 42.44 -5.97 17.72
C SER A 5 40.96 -5.93 17.33
N LEU A 6 40.33 -4.82 17.71
CA LEU A 6 39.15 -4.31 17.03
C LEU A 6 39.53 -4.10 15.56
N VAL A 7 39.09 -4.98 14.67
CA VAL A 7 39.04 -4.70 13.24
C VAL A 7 37.56 -4.57 12.89
N ARG A 8 37.13 -3.30 12.86
CA ARG A 8 35.86 -2.88 12.26
C ARG A 8 35.87 -3.22 10.77
N PRO A 9 34.79 -3.78 10.21
CA PRO A 9 34.36 -3.44 8.87
C PRO A 9 33.33 -2.32 9.00
N THR A 10 33.77 -1.17 8.52
CA THR A 10 33.02 -0.03 7.99
C THR A 10 31.55 -0.33 7.72
N LEU A 11 30.67 0.35 8.48
CA LEU A 11 29.34 0.74 8.01
C LEU A 11 29.51 1.29 6.59
N LEU A 12 29.04 0.55 5.58
CA LEU A 12 28.72 1.17 4.31
C LEU A 12 27.60 2.16 4.61
N SER A 13 27.98 3.43 4.71
CA SER A 13 27.04 4.53 4.61
C SER A 13 26.25 4.32 3.33
N VAL A 14 24.98 3.98 3.46
CA VAL A 14 23.99 4.17 2.40
C VAL A 14 23.97 5.67 2.16
N ALA A 15 24.82 6.11 1.23
CA ALA A 15 24.79 7.47 0.74
C ALA A 15 23.41 7.63 0.11
N CYS A 16 22.57 8.43 0.76
CA CYS A 16 21.34 8.95 0.20
C CYS A 16 21.65 9.70 -1.10
N GLY A 17 21.77 8.96 -2.19
CA GLY A 17 21.65 9.48 -3.54
C GLY A 17 20.17 9.73 -3.78
N GLY A 18 19.72 10.95 -3.45
CA GLY A 18 18.44 11.44 -3.92
C GLY A 18 18.47 11.41 -5.45
N VAL A 19 17.95 10.34 -6.04
CA VAL A 19 17.62 10.33 -7.46
C VAL A 19 16.37 11.19 -7.56
N VAL A 20 16.61 12.44 -7.96
CA VAL A 20 15.59 13.43 -8.25
C VAL A 20 14.83 12.95 -9.50
N PHE A 21 13.78 12.16 -9.30
CA PHE A 21 12.79 11.83 -10.34
C PHE A 21 11.78 12.97 -10.46
N SER A 22 12.22 14.11 -10.98
CA SER A 22 11.33 15.24 -11.30
C SER A 22 10.72 15.05 -12.69
N ALA A 23 9.68 14.21 -12.84
CA ALA A 23 8.72 14.30 -13.96
C ALA A 23 7.67 13.18 -14.00
N VAL A 24 7.82 12.08 -13.25
CA VAL A 24 6.89 10.94 -13.33
C VAL A 24 6.14 10.83 -12.02
N ALA A 25 4.81 10.85 -12.07
CA ALA A 25 3.96 10.47 -10.94
C ALA A 25 4.38 9.06 -10.50
N ALA A 26 4.92 8.98 -9.29
CA ALA A 26 5.69 7.84 -8.83
C ALA A 26 5.49 7.62 -7.33
N GLN A 27 5.31 6.36 -6.95
CA GLN A 27 5.14 5.92 -5.57
C GLN A 27 6.46 5.28 -5.11
N PRO A 28 7.34 6.05 -4.45
CA PRO A 28 8.54 5.47 -3.87
C PRO A 28 8.16 4.51 -2.74
N TYR A 29 8.99 3.49 -2.55
CA TYR A 29 8.90 2.58 -1.41
C TYR A 29 10.28 2.13 -0.95
N VAL A 30 10.36 1.74 0.32
CA VAL A 30 11.50 1.04 0.91
C VAL A 30 11.03 -0.30 1.44
N HIS A 31 11.88 -1.32 1.39
CA HIS A 31 11.55 -2.61 1.95
C HIS A 31 12.73 -3.24 2.67
N GLY A 32 12.40 -4.06 3.67
CA GLY A 32 13.33 -4.96 4.34
C GLY A 32 12.89 -6.40 4.12
N THR A 33 13.86 -7.29 3.99
CA THR A 33 13.63 -8.70 3.68
C THR A 33 14.54 -9.60 4.48
N TYR A 34 13.99 -10.76 4.80
CA TYR A 34 14.71 -11.91 5.33
C TYR A 34 14.36 -13.14 4.49
N GLY A 35 15.33 -13.98 4.19
CA GLY A 35 15.15 -15.11 3.31
C GLY A 35 16.00 -16.31 3.70
N PHE A 36 15.67 -17.44 3.07
CA PHE A 36 16.34 -18.72 3.25
C PHE A 36 16.71 -19.27 1.87
N GLY A 37 17.98 -19.63 1.71
CA GLY A 37 18.54 -20.12 0.45
C GLY A 37 19.07 -21.55 0.55
N GLU A 38 19.86 -21.92 -0.45
CA GLU A 38 20.60 -23.19 -0.49
C GLU A 38 21.57 -23.31 0.70
N GLU A 39 21.98 -24.54 1.04
CA GLU A 39 22.87 -24.85 2.16
C GLU A 39 22.44 -24.28 3.52
N SER A 40 21.12 -24.15 3.74
CA SER A 40 20.54 -23.57 4.95
C SER A 40 21.00 -22.13 5.24
N THR A 41 21.44 -21.42 4.20
CA THR A 41 21.86 -20.03 4.34
C THR A 41 20.66 -19.13 4.62
N SER A 42 20.89 -18.15 5.49
CA SER A 42 19.95 -17.07 5.73
C SER A 42 20.42 -15.82 5.00
N GLN A 43 19.49 -15.08 4.41
CA GLN A 43 19.77 -13.83 3.72
C GLN A 43 19.00 -12.70 4.38
N TRP A 44 19.66 -11.58 4.65
CA TRP A 44 18.98 -10.36 5.09
C TRP A 44 19.42 -9.19 4.23
N GLY A 45 18.48 -8.29 4.00
CA GLY A 45 18.73 -7.18 3.10
C GLY A 45 17.54 -6.26 3.02
N GLY A 46 17.63 -5.37 2.04
CA GLY A 46 16.56 -4.44 1.76
C GLY A 46 16.84 -3.70 0.47
N GLY A 47 15.90 -2.84 0.13
CA GLY A 47 15.99 -2.10 -1.11
C GLY A 47 15.04 -0.92 -1.14
N VAL A 48 15.26 -0.10 -2.15
CA VAL A 48 14.41 1.03 -2.50
C VAL A 48 13.88 0.80 -3.89
N GLY A 49 12.64 1.22 -4.12
CA GLY A 49 12.04 1.11 -5.43
C GLY A 49 11.04 2.20 -5.67
N VAL A 50 10.63 2.29 -6.93
CA VAL A 50 9.68 3.27 -7.40
C VAL A 50 8.69 2.55 -8.30
N ASN A 51 7.41 2.68 -7.95
CA ASN A 51 6.30 2.27 -8.79
C ASN A 51 5.80 3.48 -9.57
N PHE A 52 5.57 3.35 -10.88
CA PHE A 52 4.97 4.45 -11.64
C PHE A 52 3.45 4.46 -11.43
N ASP A 53 2.85 5.63 -11.22
CA ASP A 53 1.43 5.75 -10.84
C ASP A 53 0.49 5.20 -11.92
N ASP A 54 0.71 5.58 -13.18
CA ASP A 54 -0.14 5.21 -14.32
C ASP A 54 0.35 3.97 -15.07
N SER A 55 1.21 3.15 -14.44
CA SER A 55 1.83 2.02 -15.11
C SER A 55 2.06 0.83 -14.18
N PRO A 56 1.82 -0.41 -14.65
CA PRO A 56 2.14 -1.61 -13.86
C PRO A 56 3.65 -1.75 -13.61
N TRP A 57 4.48 -1.00 -14.34
CA TRP A 57 5.93 -1.06 -14.25
C TRP A 57 6.51 -0.27 -13.06
N GLY A 58 7.69 -0.68 -12.64
CA GLY A 58 8.51 0.00 -11.64
C GLY A 58 9.97 -0.41 -11.73
N VAL A 59 10.82 0.21 -10.92
CA VAL A 59 12.24 -0.09 -10.83
C VAL A 59 12.63 -0.28 -9.38
N GLU A 60 13.51 -1.24 -9.11
CA GLU A 60 13.97 -1.57 -7.75
C GLU A 60 15.48 -1.77 -7.71
N LEU A 61 16.11 -1.17 -6.71
CA LEU A 61 17.48 -1.44 -6.30
C LEU A 61 17.45 -2.15 -4.95
N ASN A 62 18.06 -3.32 -4.86
CA ASN A 62 18.09 -4.14 -3.64
C ASN A 62 19.50 -4.70 -3.40
N GLY A 63 19.81 -4.95 -2.13
CA GLY A 63 21.10 -5.48 -1.71
C GLY A 63 20.97 -6.35 -0.48
N HIS A 64 21.70 -7.47 -0.47
CA HIS A 64 21.57 -8.50 0.56
C HIS A 64 22.93 -9.07 0.97
N LEU A 65 22.96 -9.55 2.21
CA LEU A 65 24.05 -10.31 2.79
C LEU A 65 23.54 -11.70 3.12
N THR A 66 24.34 -12.71 2.82
CA THR A 66 24.07 -14.12 3.10
C THR A 66 24.94 -14.57 4.26
N SER A 67 24.40 -15.37 5.18
CA SER A 67 25.20 -16.04 6.20
C SER A 67 26.20 -17.00 5.55
N ALA A 68 27.32 -17.24 6.22
CA ALA A 68 28.27 -18.25 5.80
C ALA A 68 27.60 -19.63 5.66
N ALA A 69 27.97 -20.36 4.61
CA ALA A 69 27.69 -21.78 4.42
C ALA A 69 29.00 -22.55 4.53
N ASP A 70 29.00 -23.61 5.33
CA ASP A 70 30.14 -24.53 5.41
C ASP A 70 29.95 -25.65 4.38
N ILE A 71 30.81 -25.68 3.36
CA ILE A 71 30.79 -26.65 2.27
C ILE A 71 32.11 -27.40 2.31
N ASP A 72 32.05 -28.68 2.70
CA ASP A 72 33.21 -29.53 2.94
C ASP A 72 34.24 -28.91 3.92
N GLN A 73 35.35 -28.37 3.40
CA GLN A 73 36.43 -27.74 4.19
C GLN A 73 36.45 -26.20 4.08
N TYR A 74 35.49 -25.63 3.36
CA TYR A 74 35.45 -24.21 3.03
C TYR A 74 34.25 -23.56 3.69
N SER A 75 34.42 -22.31 4.15
CA SER A 75 33.32 -21.44 4.54
C SER A 75 33.09 -20.41 3.44
N VAL A 76 31.87 -20.31 2.95
CA VAL A 76 31.51 -19.48 1.80
C VAL A 76 30.49 -18.44 2.22
N GLU A 77 30.82 -17.16 2.04
CA GLU A 77 29.92 -16.04 2.26
C GLU A 77 29.61 -15.36 0.92
N GLN A 78 28.34 -15.01 0.72
CA GLN A 78 27.90 -14.30 -0.48
C GLN A 78 27.16 -13.02 -0.13
N SER A 79 27.38 -11.98 -0.92
CA SER A 79 26.62 -10.73 -0.87
C SER A 79 26.33 -10.27 -2.28
N TRP A 80 25.23 -9.56 -2.48
CA TRP A 80 24.87 -9.15 -3.83
C TRP A 80 24.05 -7.85 -3.83
N VAL A 81 24.12 -7.14 -4.96
CA VAL A 81 23.33 -5.93 -5.24
C VAL A 81 22.73 -6.07 -6.62
N ALA A 82 21.44 -5.76 -6.77
CA ALA A 82 20.76 -5.87 -8.05
C ALA A 82 19.88 -4.65 -8.37
N LEU A 83 19.84 -4.33 -9.67
CA LEU A 83 18.92 -3.36 -10.25
C LEU A 83 17.93 -4.12 -11.14
N SER A 84 16.64 -3.98 -10.85
CA SER A 84 15.57 -4.74 -11.51
C SER A 84 14.48 -3.84 -12.06
N ALA A 85 13.99 -4.17 -13.25
CA ALA A 85 12.68 -3.73 -13.70
C ALA A 85 11.62 -4.65 -13.08
N THR A 86 10.48 -4.10 -12.69
CA THR A 86 9.40 -4.82 -12.03
C THR A 86 8.08 -4.56 -12.73
N TYR A 87 7.19 -5.55 -12.69
CA TYR A 87 5.85 -5.51 -13.26
C TYR A 87 4.85 -6.00 -12.21
N ARG A 88 3.75 -5.27 -12.04
CA ARG A 88 2.75 -5.52 -11.00
C ARG A 88 1.41 -5.87 -11.62
N VAL A 89 0.78 -6.91 -11.09
CA VAL A 89 -0.60 -7.31 -11.36
C VAL A 89 -1.39 -7.09 -10.07
N PRO A 90 -2.11 -5.95 -9.95
CA PRO A 90 -2.94 -5.69 -8.79
C PRO A 90 -4.19 -6.59 -8.78
N HIS A 91 -4.81 -6.75 -7.61
CA HIS A 91 -6.02 -7.57 -7.41
C HIS A 91 -5.84 -9.04 -7.84
N PHE A 92 -4.64 -9.59 -7.65
CA PHE A 92 -4.36 -10.99 -7.99
C PHE A 92 -5.03 -11.91 -6.96
N LEU A 93 -6.10 -12.60 -7.35
CA LEU A 93 -6.97 -13.47 -6.53
C LEU A 93 -7.75 -12.77 -5.39
N LEU A 94 -7.24 -11.70 -4.81
CA LEU A 94 -7.87 -10.91 -3.74
C LEU A 94 -7.64 -9.42 -3.96
N ASP A 95 -8.58 -8.57 -3.55
CA ASP A 95 -8.52 -7.13 -3.78
C ASP A 95 -7.26 -6.45 -3.21
N LYS A 96 -6.76 -6.96 -2.08
CA LYS A 96 -5.58 -6.41 -1.40
C LYS A 96 -4.29 -7.12 -1.78
N MET A 97 -4.32 -8.05 -2.74
CA MET A 97 -3.18 -8.86 -3.11
C MET A 97 -2.63 -8.46 -4.47
N THR A 98 -1.32 -8.36 -4.58
CA THR A 98 -0.62 -7.97 -5.80
C THR A 98 0.46 -8.98 -6.10
N LEU A 99 0.41 -9.55 -7.30
CA LEU A 99 1.50 -10.35 -7.86
C LEU A 99 2.50 -9.41 -8.52
N LYS A 100 3.76 -9.51 -8.14
CA LYS A 100 4.85 -8.73 -8.70
C LYS A 100 5.90 -9.68 -9.29
N GLY A 101 6.26 -9.45 -10.55
CA GLY A 101 7.40 -10.08 -11.20
C GLY A 101 8.51 -9.06 -11.40
N GLY A 102 9.76 -9.50 -11.36
CA GLY A 102 10.89 -8.64 -11.64
C GLY A 102 11.97 -9.38 -12.41
N VAL A 103 12.71 -8.65 -13.24
CA VAL A 103 13.90 -9.15 -13.91
C VAL A 103 14.95 -8.05 -13.85
N GLY A 104 16.14 -8.41 -13.40
CA GLY A 104 17.24 -7.48 -13.23
C GLY A 104 18.58 -8.10 -13.47
N VAL A 105 19.61 -7.29 -13.22
CA VAL A 105 21.00 -7.70 -13.24
C VAL A 105 21.56 -7.51 -11.83
N ALA A 106 22.21 -8.55 -11.32
CA ALA A 106 22.84 -8.57 -10.01
C ALA A 106 24.36 -8.70 -10.15
N SER A 107 25.10 -7.97 -9.33
CA SER A 107 26.49 -8.29 -9.04
C SER A 107 26.52 -9.13 -7.77
N VAL A 108 27.05 -10.35 -7.88
CA VAL A 108 27.22 -11.28 -6.76
C VAL A 108 28.69 -11.34 -6.41
N TYR A 109 28.99 -11.13 -5.14
CA TYR A 109 30.32 -11.18 -4.56
C TYR A 109 30.40 -12.37 -3.61
N GLN A 110 31.40 -13.23 -3.82
CA GLN A 110 31.66 -14.40 -2.99
C GLN A 110 33.02 -14.27 -2.30
N THR A 111 33.04 -14.61 -1.00
CA THR A 111 34.26 -14.86 -0.23
C THR A 111 34.31 -16.33 0.13
N VAL A 112 35.41 -17.00 -0.22
CA VAL A 112 35.71 -18.38 0.18
C VAL A 112 36.85 -18.34 1.19
N GLU A 113 36.62 -18.85 2.38
CA GLU A 113 37.62 -18.95 3.45
C GLU A 113 37.97 -20.42 3.74
N GLU A 114 39.27 -20.70 3.79
CA GLU A 114 39.88 -21.93 4.28
C GLU A 114 40.89 -21.55 5.38
N ALA A 115 41.36 -22.51 6.18
CA ALA A 115 42.23 -22.29 7.33
C ALA A 115 43.46 -21.38 7.08
N ASN A 116 43.93 -21.25 5.83
CA ASN A 116 45.01 -20.32 5.44
C ASN A 116 44.78 -19.62 4.08
N TYR A 117 43.58 -19.68 3.51
CA TYR A 117 43.30 -19.18 2.17
C TYR A 117 42.01 -18.35 2.16
N ARG A 118 42.06 -17.19 1.51
CA ARG A 118 40.88 -16.36 1.28
C ARG A 118 40.85 -15.96 -0.19
N ASN A 119 39.80 -16.36 -0.89
CA ASN A 119 39.56 -15.93 -2.25
C ASN A 119 38.30 -15.08 -2.32
N ASN A 120 38.36 -14.02 -3.12
CA ASN A 120 37.24 -13.14 -3.36
C ASN A 120 36.97 -13.13 -4.86
N ASP A 121 35.75 -13.41 -5.24
CA ASP A 121 35.36 -13.48 -6.65
C ASP A 121 34.03 -12.75 -6.89
N PHE A 122 33.78 -12.33 -8.13
CA PHE A 122 32.57 -11.62 -8.51
C PHE A 122 32.01 -12.10 -9.84
N VAL A 123 30.69 -12.21 -9.91
CA VAL A 123 29.96 -12.56 -11.13
C VAL A 123 28.78 -11.63 -11.36
N TRP A 124 28.30 -11.60 -12.59
CA TRP A 124 27.12 -10.86 -12.99
C TRP A 124 26.04 -11.84 -13.41
N ASP A 125 24.91 -11.80 -12.71
CA ASP A 125 23.79 -12.71 -12.94
C ASP A 125 22.54 -11.95 -13.37
N VAL A 126 21.71 -12.61 -14.18
CA VAL A 126 20.32 -12.19 -14.36
C VAL A 126 19.51 -12.68 -13.17
N THR A 127 18.78 -11.79 -12.51
CA THR A 127 18.01 -12.13 -11.31
C THR A 127 16.50 -11.94 -11.53
N PRO A 128 15.80 -12.96 -12.07
CA PRO A 128 14.35 -12.94 -12.05
C PRO A 128 13.83 -13.14 -10.62
N ASN A 129 12.70 -12.51 -10.30
CA ASN A 129 12.00 -12.73 -9.05
C ASN A 129 10.49 -12.74 -9.26
N VAL A 130 9.81 -13.42 -8.34
CA VAL A 130 8.36 -13.43 -8.24
C VAL A 130 7.96 -13.24 -6.79
N GLU A 131 7.01 -12.36 -6.56
CA GLU A 131 6.57 -11.93 -5.24
C GLU A 131 5.05 -11.86 -5.19
N LEU A 132 4.48 -12.40 -4.13
CA LEU A 132 3.10 -12.17 -3.74
C LEU A 132 3.08 -11.19 -2.56
N SER A 133 2.39 -10.07 -2.74
CA SER A 133 2.31 -9.01 -1.73
C SER A 133 0.87 -8.80 -1.30
N TYR A 134 0.68 -8.60 0.00
CA TYR A 134 -0.61 -8.32 0.63
C TYR A 134 -0.56 -6.96 1.32
N GLN A 135 -1.48 -6.08 0.92
CA GLN A 135 -1.62 -4.76 1.48
C GLN A 135 -2.30 -4.82 2.85
N VAL A 136 -1.52 -4.59 3.91
CA VAL A 136 -2.04 -4.54 5.28
C VAL A 136 -2.77 -3.22 5.52
N ASN A 137 -2.19 -2.11 5.06
CA ASN A 137 -2.78 -0.77 5.12
C ASN A 137 -2.23 0.13 4.00
N ARG A 138 -2.57 1.42 4.00
CA ARG A 138 -2.12 2.37 2.96
C ARG A 138 -0.59 2.57 2.88
N TYR A 139 0.13 2.21 3.94
CA TYR A 139 1.57 2.42 4.05
C TYR A 139 2.36 1.12 3.98
N TRP A 140 1.80 0.01 4.45
CA TRP A 140 2.52 -1.24 4.65
C TRP A 140 1.94 -2.36 3.81
N ASP A 141 2.83 -3.02 3.07
CA ASP A 141 2.59 -4.33 2.49
C ASP A 141 3.49 -5.36 3.17
N VAL A 142 2.98 -6.57 3.34
CA VAL A 142 3.81 -7.75 3.65
C VAL A 142 3.89 -8.59 2.39
N PHE A 143 5.04 -9.21 2.14
CA PHE A 143 5.22 -9.98 0.92
C PHE A 143 6.05 -11.22 1.14
N GLY A 144 5.80 -12.22 0.30
CA GLY A 144 6.57 -13.45 0.21
C GLY A 144 6.83 -13.78 -1.26
N GLY A 145 8.03 -14.26 -1.55
CA GLY A 145 8.45 -14.50 -2.92
C GLY A 145 9.64 -15.43 -3.03
N TYR A 146 10.08 -15.63 -4.26
CA TYR A 146 11.29 -16.37 -4.58
C TYR A 146 12.12 -15.58 -5.58
N ARG A 147 13.44 -15.56 -5.35
CA ARG A 147 14.43 -14.93 -6.21
C ARG A 147 15.35 -15.98 -6.80
N PHE A 148 15.61 -15.82 -8.09
CA PHE A 148 16.50 -16.67 -8.88
C PHE A 148 17.75 -15.89 -9.27
N PHE A 149 18.84 -16.61 -9.53
CA PHE A 149 20.06 -16.14 -10.17
C PHE A 149 20.38 -17.09 -11.32
N VAL A 150 20.48 -16.52 -12.52
CA VAL A 150 20.67 -17.25 -13.78
C VAL A 150 21.83 -16.61 -14.52
N GLY A 151 22.87 -17.39 -14.77
CA GLY A 151 24.11 -16.88 -15.36
C GLY A 151 25.31 -17.78 -15.06
N ASP A 152 26.50 -17.18 -15.14
CA ASP A 152 27.73 -17.82 -14.69
C ASP A 152 27.70 -17.91 -13.16
N SER A 153 27.25 -19.05 -12.65
CA SER A 153 27.17 -19.31 -11.21
C SER A 153 28.53 -19.69 -10.66
N PHE A 154 28.79 -19.33 -9.40
CA PHE A 154 29.88 -19.94 -8.64
C PHE A 154 29.68 -21.46 -8.54
N ASP A 155 30.77 -22.22 -8.51
CA ASP A 155 30.76 -23.68 -8.35
C ASP A 155 30.27 -24.14 -6.95
N SER A 156 30.05 -23.21 -6.02
CA SER A 156 29.64 -23.47 -4.63
C SER A 156 28.12 -23.65 -4.50
N PHE A 157 27.37 -22.55 -4.48
CA PHE A 157 25.91 -22.53 -4.42
C PHE A 157 25.38 -21.21 -4.98
N SER A 158 24.10 -21.21 -5.36
CA SER A 158 23.44 -20.03 -5.89
C SER A 158 22.76 -19.22 -4.76
N PRO A 159 22.80 -17.87 -4.79
CA PRO A 159 22.09 -17.04 -3.83
C PRO A 159 20.57 -17.03 -4.01
N ASN A 160 20.02 -18.02 -4.72
CA ASN A 160 18.59 -18.30 -4.79
C ASN A 160 17.98 -18.38 -3.40
N ALA A 161 16.83 -17.73 -3.19
CA ALA A 161 16.19 -17.74 -1.88
C ALA A 161 14.69 -17.51 -1.93
N TRP A 162 14.00 -18.16 -0.99
CA TRP A 162 12.69 -17.72 -0.53
C TRP A 162 12.87 -16.45 0.29
N VAL A 163 12.06 -15.43 0.03
CA VAL A 163 12.14 -14.14 0.72
C VAL A 163 10.80 -13.80 1.33
N LEU A 164 10.84 -13.29 2.56
CA LEU A 164 9.73 -12.68 3.27
C LEU A 164 10.12 -11.25 3.65
N GLY A 165 9.21 -10.31 3.50
CA GLY A 165 9.53 -8.91 3.74
C GLY A 165 8.34 -8.03 4.04
N ALA A 166 8.67 -6.80 4.40
CA ALA A 166 7.72 -5.72 4.58
C ALA A 166 8.15 -4.52 3.73
N ARG A 167 7.17 -3.87 3.09
CA ARG A 167 7.37 -2.72 2.22
C ARG A 167 6.60 -1.53 2.77
N LEU A 168 7.30 -0.40 2.94
CA LEU A 168 6.76 0.88 3.36
C LEU A 168 6.65 1.81 2.14
N HIS A 169 5.47 2.38 1.93
CA HIS A 169 5.18 3.40 0.92
C HIS A 169 4.98 4.77 1.57
N TRP A 170 5.52 5.83 0.97
CA TRP A 170 5.32 7.20 1.47
C TRP A 170 3.98 7.80 1.04
N SER A 171 3.52 7.47 -0.17
CA SER A 171 2.26 7.96 -0.75
C SER A 171 1.65 6.90 -1.66
N ARG A 172 0.49 6.36 -1.28
CA ARG A 172 -0.30 5.44 -2.13
C ARG A 172 -1.79 5.78 -1.99
N PRO A 173 -2.56 5.81 -3.09
CA PRO A 173 -4.02 5.90 -3.03
C PRO A 173 -4.61 4.74 -2.20
N ALA A 174 -5.70 4.99 -1.48
CA ALA A 174 -6.41 3.92 -0.77
C ALA A 174 -6.92 2.86 -1.77
N PRO A 175 -6.97 1.57 -1.40
CA PRO A 175 -7.45 0.52 -2.29
C PRO A 175 -8.88 0.82 -2.73
N ALA A 176 -9.11 0.91 -4.04
CA ALA A 176 -10.43 0.98 -4.62
C ALA A 176 -11.06 -0.43 -4.55
N VAL A 177 -12.25 -0.52 -3.95
CA VAL A 177 -13.03 -1.76 -3.98
C VAL A 177 -13.52 -1.93 -5.41
N THR A 178 -13.03 -2.96 -6.09
CA THR A 178 -13.45 -3.27 -7.46
C THR A 178 -14.69 -4.14 -7.37
N LEU A 179 -15.86 -3.58 -7.66
CA LEU A 179 -17.07 -4.39 -7.85
C LEU A 179 -16.83 -5.30 -9.07
N LEU A 180 -16.96 -6.61 -8.86
CA LEU A 180 -16.72 -7.63 -9.89
C LEU A 180 -17.58 -7.41 -11.13
N ASN A 181 -16.95 -7.60 -12.30
CA ASN A 181 -17.55 -7.50 -13.63
C ASN A 181 -18.35 -8.77 -13.98
N ASP A 182 -19.51 -8.61 -14.63
CA ASP A 182 -20.66 -9.54 -14.68
C ASP A 182 -20.53 -10.74 -15.66
N GLU A 183 -19.35 -11.08 -16.20
CA GLU A 183 -19.30 -11.96 -17.38
C GLU A 183 -19.16 -13.48 -17.14
N ASP A 184 -18.85 -13.98 -15.93
CA ASP A 184 -18.64 -15.43 -15.72
C ASP A 184 -19.15 -15.95 -14.36
N VAL A 185 -20.47 -16.06 -14.19
CA VAL A 185 -21.08 -16.62 -12.97
C VAL A 185 -21.74 -17.98 -13.26
N THR A 186 -21.24 -19.02 -12.60
CA THR A 186 -21.72 -20.41 -12.70
C THR A 186 -23.14 -20.58 -12.12
N PRO A 187 -23.93 -21.60 -12.56
CA PRO A 187 -25.34 -21.74 -12.20
C PRO A 187 -25.65 -21.79 -10.69
N ALA A 188 -24.73 -22.33 -9.87
CA ALA A 188 -24.92 -22.41 -8.43
C ALA A 188 -24.88 -21.03 -7.73
N LEU A 189 -24.18 -20.06 -8.31
CA LEU A 189 -24.16 -18.67 -7.85
C LEU A 189 -25.38 -17.89 -8.34
N ALA A 190 -26.05 -18.33 -9.42
CA ALA A 190 -27.31 -17.75 -9.88
C ALA A 190 -28.47 -18.05 -8.92
N ASP A 191 -28.50 -19.26 -8.34
CA ASP A 191 -29.54 -19.64 -7.36
C ASP A 191 -29.35 -18.91 -6.02
N LEU A 192 -28.11 -18.80 -5.54
CA LEU A 192 -27.77 -17.97 -4.38
C LEU A 192 -28.13 -16.49 -4.63
N ARG A 193 -27.91 -16.00 -5.84
CA ARG A 193 -28.27 -14.65 -6.27
C ARG A 193 -29.79 -14.45 -6.34
N ALA A 194 -30.56 -15.45 -6.80
CA ALA A 194 -32.02 -15.38 -6.85
C ALA A 194 -32.66 -15.35 -5.46
N ASP A 195 -32.16 -16.17 -4.53
CA ASP A 195 -32.61 -16.15 -3.12
C ASP A 195 -32.20 -14.85 -2.42
N THR A 196 -31.02 -14.32 -2.73
CA THR A 196 -30.53 -13.04 -2.19
C THR A 196 -31.27 -11.85 -2.81
N PHE A 197 -31.65 -11.90 -4.10
CA PHE A 197 -32.47 -10.87 -4.75
C PHE A 197 -33.94 -10.95 -4.34
N ALA A 198 -34.49 -12.11 -4.03
CA ALA A 198 -35.83 -12.22 -3.47
C ALA A 198 -35.91 -11.60 -2.06
N GLN A 199 -34.86 -11.76 -1.24
CA GLN A 199 -34.72 -11.03 0.02
C GLN A 199 -34.42 -9.54 -0.19
N SER A 200 -33.64 -9.18 -1.22
CA SER A 200 -33.34 -7.79 -1.56
C SER A 200 -34.54 -7.05 -2.14
N ALA A 201 -35.45 -7.70 -2.87
CA ALA A 201 -36.67 -7.10 -3.41
C ALA A 201 -37.69 -6.75 -2.31
N GLN A 202 -37.71 -7.52 -1.21
CA GLN A 202 -38.45 -7.16 0.01
C GLN A 202 -37.82 -5.98 0.77
N LEU A 203 -36.51 -5.76 0.58
CA LEU A 203 -35.76 -4.60 1.08
C LEU A 203 -35.87 -3.40 0.12
N GLU A 204 -35.97 -3.59 -1.20
CA GLU A 204 -36.13 -2.55 -2.23
C GLU A 204 -37.47 -1.82 -2.11
N GLN A 205 -38.56 -2.51 -1.76
CA GLN A 205 -39.83 -1.82 -1.42
C GLN A 205 -39.73 -0.96 -0.14
N ALA A 206 -38.67 -1.12 0.66
CA ALA A 206 -38.35 -0.28 1.81
C ALA A 206 -37.19 0.71 1.55
N LEU A 207 -36.53 0.64 0.38
CA LEU A 207 -35.28 1.33 0.03
C LEU A 207 -35.33 2.03 -1.34
N ASP A 208 -36.51 2.50 -1.76
CA ASP A 208 -36.78 3.17 -3.05
C ASP A 208 -36.11 4.57 -3.20
N GLY A 209 -34.87 4.72 -2.76
CA GLY A 209 -34.10 5.96 -2.77
C GLY A 209 -32.62 5.77 -2.46
N TYR A 210 -31.92 4.96 -3.25
CA TYR A 210 -30.45 4.89 -3.23
C TYR A 210 -29.84 6.21 -3.74
N GLY A 211 -29.30 6.99 -2.81
CA GLY A 211 -28.05 7.77 -2.94
C GLY A 211 -27.96 8.97 -3.88
N LEU A 212 -28.91 9.17 -4.78
CA LEU A 212 -28.95 10.30 -5.70
C LEU A 212 -30.24 11.09 -5.46
N SER A 213 -30.17 12.08 -4.56
CA SER A 213 -31.18 13.12 -4.53
C SER A 213 -30.93 14.07 -5.70
N GLN A 214 -31.96 14.31 -6.52
CA GLN A 214 -31.85 15.14 -7.72
C GLN A 214 -31.47 16.60 -7.41
N ASP A 215 -31.68 17.06 -6.17
CA ASP A 215 -31.59 18.47 -5.81
C ASP A 215 -30.75 18.78 -4.56
N THR A 216 -30.58 17.82 -3.65
CA THR A 216 -29.97 18.08 -2.33
C THR A 216 -28.90 17.04 -1.99
N SER A 217 -27.82 17.47 -1.35
CA SER A 217 -26.84 16.54 -0.78
C SER A 217 -27.15 16.30 0.69
N GLN A 218 -27.07 15.05 1.15
CA GLN A 218 -27.28 14.69 2.55
C GLN A 218 -25.99 14.16 3.17
N PHE A 219 -25.68 14.61 4.38
CA PHE A 219 -24.50 14.18 5.13
C PHE A 219 -24.98 13.60 6.45
N VAL A 220 -24.71 12.33 6.70
CA VAL A 220 -25.08 11.64 7.94
C VAL A 220 -23.81 11.34 8.73
N ILE A 221 -23.72 11.81 9.96
CA ILE A 221 -22.56 11.57 10.82
C ILE A 221 -22.84 10.32 11.64
N GLN A 222 -22.06 9.28 11.40
CA GLN A 222 -22.02 8.10 12.23
C GLN A 222 -21.01 8.31 13.35
N SER A 223 -21.46 8.88 14.47
CA SER A 223 -20.67 8.94 15.69
C SER A 223 -20.82 7.63 16.47
N ASP A 224 -19.73 7.08 16.97
CA ASP A 224 -19.81 6.02 17.98
C ASP A 224 -20.59 6.53 19.20
N ALA A 225 -21.40 5.66 19.83
CA ALA A 225 -22.18 6.00 21.02
C ALA A 225 -21.32 6.48 22.21
N ALA A 226 -20.00 6.27 22.15
CA ALA A 226 -19.01 6.73 23.11
C ALA A 226 -18.40 8.10 22.76
N SER A 227 -18.76 8.72 21.62
CA SER A 227 -18.23 10.02 21.21
C SER A 227 -18.79 11.11 22.12
N GLU A 228 -17.91 11.77 22.86
CA GLU A 228 -18.23 12.89 23.77
C GLU A 228 -18.30 14.23 23.05
N VAL A 229 -18.21 14.24 21.71
CA VAL A 229 -18.16 15.44 20.88
C VAL A 229 -19.55 15.76 20.34
N ASP A 230 -19.98 17.00 20.53
CA ASP A 230 -21.19 17.55 19.92
C ASP A 230 -20.83 18.22 18.58
N TRP A 231 -21.16 17.57 17.47
CA TRP A 231 -20.86 18.06 16.13
C TRP A 231 -21.83 19.16 15.72
N GLN A 232 -21.31 20.32 15.33
CA GLN A 232 -22.08 21.55 15.13
C GLN A 232 -22.14 21.99 13.67
N SER A 233 -21.02 21.87 12.96
CA SER A 233 -20.96 22.25 11.55
C SER A 233 -20.09 21.32 10.72
N LEU A 234 -20.49 21.17 9.46
CA LEU A 234 -19.71 20.51 8.43
C LEU A 234 -19.39 21.56 7.36
N THR A 235 -18.13 21.64 6.96
CA THR A 235 -17.71 22.44 5.80
C THR A 235 -17.33 21.50 4.68
N LEU A 236 -17.88 21.71 3.49
CA LEU A 236 -17.52 21.00 2.26
C LEU A 236 -16.82 21.98 1.33
N MET A 237 -15.57 21.70 0.99
CA MET A 237 -14.83 22.46 0.00
C MET A 237 -14.65 21.61 -1.26
N LEU A 238 -15.04 22.15 -2.41
CA LEU A 238 -14.67 21.63 -3.72
C LEU A 238 -13.30 22.19 -4.10
N ASP A 239 -12.43 21.33 -4.63
CA ASP A 239 -11.22 21.65 -5.41
C ASP A 239 -10.41 22.85 -4.90
N GLU A 240 -9.34 22.60 -4.13
CA GLU A 240 -8.35 23.58 -3.60
C GLU A 240 -8.78 25.06 -3.44
N GLY A 241 -10.01 25.33 -2.98
CA GLY A 241 -10.48 26.66 -2.57
C GLY A 241 -11.45 27.38 -3.52
N ASP A 242 -11.90 26.77 -4.63
CA ASP A 242 -12.78 27.47 -5.57
C ASP A 242 -14.24 27.55 -5.11
N THR A 243 -14.72 26.64 -4.26
CA THR A 243 -16.07 26.74 -3.68
C THR A 243 -16.16 26.06 -2.32
N THR A 244 -16.63 26.80 -1.31
CA THR A 244 -16.83 26.30 0.04
C THR A 244 -18.31 26.41 0.43
N TYR A 245 -18.86 25.32 0.92
CA TYR A 245 -20.22 25.20 1.42
C TYR A 245 -20.21 24.95 2.92
N GLU A 246 -20.89 25.81 3.67
CA GLU A 246 -21.20 25.55 5.07
C GLU A 246 -22.50 24.76 5.15
N VAL A 247 -22.42 23.58 5.78
CA VAL A 247 -23.53 22.65 5.96
C VAL A 247 -23.88 22.62 7.45
N PRO A 248 -24.97 23.30 7.87
CA PRO A 248 -25.42 23.23 9.26
C PRO A 248 -25.88 21.82 9.59
N LEU A 249 -25.55 21.36 10.80
CA LEU A 249 -25.92 20.03 11.28
C LEU A 249 -27.10 20.12 12.24
N SER A 250 -28.09 19.25 12.04
CA SER A 250 -29.21 19.02 12.96
C SER A 250 -29.22 17.55 13.32
N ALA A 251 -29.01 17.23 14.61
CA ALA A 251 -29.01 15.85 15.11
C ALA A 251 -28.15 14.90 14.27
N GLN A 252 -26.91 15.30 13.97
CA GLN A 252 -25.92 14.53 13.19
C GLN A 252 -26.21 14.42 11.69
N VAL A 253 -27.21 15.13 11.17
CA VAL A 253 -27.53 15.17 9.75
C VAL A 253 -27.35 16.59 9.22
N GLY A 254 -26.65 16.72 8.11
CA GLY A 254 -26.48 17.95 7.34
C GLY A 254 -27.16 17.86 5.98
N HIS A 255 -27.69 18.97 5.49
CA HIS A 255 -28.24 19.08 4.15
C HIS A 255 -27.63 20.26 3.42
N LEU A 256 -27.26 20.04 2.15
CA LEU A 256 -26.79 21.08 1.26
C LEU A 256 -27.77 21.18 0.09
N GLU A 257 -28.46 22.31 0.01
CA GLU A 257 -29.37 22.67 -1.10
C GLU A 257 -28.59 23.28 -2.29
N ALA A 258 -27.44 22.69 -2.60
CA ALA A 258 -26.64 23.05 -3.75
C ALA A 258 -26.23 21.77 -4.48
N ARG A 259 -26.41 21.78 -5.79
CA ARG A 259 -25.92 20.72 -6.65
C ARG A 259 -24.43 20.92 -6.88
N LEU A 260 -23.68 19.83 -6.85
CA LEU A 260 -22.28 19.86 -7.23
C LEU A 260 -22.17 19.94 -8.76
N PRO A 261 -21.17 20.66 -9.31
CA PRO A 261 -20.96 20.76 -10.74
C PRO A 261 -20.61 19.41 -11.38
N LYS A 262 -20.77 19.32 -12.71
CA LYS A 262 -20.31 18.16 -13.48
C LYS A 262 -18.78 18.21 -13.58
N GLY A 263 -18.13 17.07 -13.38
CA GLY A 263 -16.68 16.96 -13.51
C GLY A 263 -16.08 15.99 -12.51
N GLU A 264 -14.75 15.90 -12.54
CA GLU A 264 -13.97 15.24 -11.49
C GLU A 264 -13.69 16.26 -10.39
N HIS A 265 -14.03 15.92 -9.15
CA HIS A 265 -13.93 16.81 -8.01
C HIS A 265 -13.27 16.13 -6.83
N THR A 266 -12.40 16.86 -6.14
CA THR A 266 -11.90 16.49 -4.82
C THR A 266 -12.67 17.24 -3.75
N LEU A 267 -13.48 16.51 -3.00
CA LEU A 267 -14.27 17.01 -1.89
C LEU A 267 -13.45 16.96 -0.61
N ARG A 268 -13.23 18.11 0.04
CA ARG A 268 -12.64 18.19 1.38
C ARG A 268 -13.71 18.50 2.40
N PHE A 269 -13.77 17.68 3.44
CA PHE A 269 -14.74 17.76 4.51
C PHE A 269 -14.03 18.19 5.78
N THR A 270 -14.53 19.22 6.43
CA THR A 270 -14.07 19.66 7.75
C THR A 270 -15.25 19.63 8.70
N LEU A 271 -15.22 18.70 9.65
CA LEU A 271 -16.25 18.55 10.66
C LEU A 271 -15.76 19.20 11.96
N VAL A 272 -16.57 20.11 12.50
CA VAL A 272 -16.25 20.88 13.72
C VAL A 272 -17.29 20.59 14.78
N GLY A 273 -16.81 20.31 15.98
CA GLY A 273 -17.63 20.06 17.15
C GLY A 273 -16.99 20.58 18.42
N THR A 274 -17.69 20.42 19.54
CA THR A 274 -17.19 20.79 20.87
C THR A 274 -17.28 19.57 21.78
N ASN A 275 -16.20 19.27 22.51
CA ASN A 275 -16.23 18.21 23.50
C ASN A 275 -17.15 18.60 24.67
N ARG A 276 -18.14 17.76 24.98
CA ARG A 276 -19.17 18.02 25.99
C ARG A 276 -18.60 18.09 27.42
N LYS A 277 -17.47 17.44 27.69
CA LYS A 277 -16.83 17.43 29.02
C LYS A 277 -15.81 18.55 29.20
N THR A 278 -14.96 18.79 28.19
CA THR A 278 -13.86 19.75 28.31
C THR A 278 -14.21 21.13 27.77
N GLY A 279 -15.23 21.24 26.91
CA GLY A 279 -15.58 22.47 26.20
C GLY A 279 -14.59 22.84 25.09
N GLU A 280 -13.60 21.98 24.81
CA GLU A 280 -12.60 22.24 23.78
C GLU A 280 -13.19 22.01 22.39
N ARG A 281 -12.77 22.88 21.45
CA ARG A 281 -13.12 22.74 20.03
C ARG A 281 -12.37 21.56 19.45
N HIS A 282 -13.12 20.68 18.80
CA HIS A 282 -12.60 19.50 18.12
C HIS A 282 -12.86 19.62 16.62
N GLN A 283 -11.87 19.27 15.82
CA GLN A 283 -11.94 19.37 14.36
C GLN A 283 -11.34 18.11 13.74
N VAL A 284 -12.07 17.53 12.80
CA VAL A 284 -11.62 16.37 12.03
C VAL A 284 -11.85 16.61 10.55
N GLU A 285 -10.93 16.12 9.73
CA GLU A 285 -10.92 16.37 8.29
C GLU A 285 -10.90 15.07 7.51
N GLY A 286 -11.49 15.10 6.32
CA GLY A 286 -11.59 13.98 5.40
C GLY A 286 -11.59 14.44 3.96
N THR A 287 -11.20 13.57 3.04
CA THR A 287 -11.24 13.85 1.60
C THR A 287 -11.86 12.70 0.84
N HIS A 288 -12.59 13.03 -0.23
CA HIS A 288 -13.22 12.05 -1.11
C HIS A 288 -13.17 12.55 -2.56
N SER A 289 -12.81 11.68 -3.49
CA SER A 289 -12.80 12.03 -4.93
C SER A 289 -14.07 11.48 -5.57
N VAL A 290 -14.72 12.27 -6.41
CA VAL A 290 -15.95 11.90 -7.10
C VAL A 290 -15.90 12.31 -8.57
N VAL A 291 -16.51 11.50 -9.43
CA VAL A 291 -16.74 11.82 -10.85
C VAL A 291 -18.23 11.97 -11.07
N LEU A 292 -18.66 13.18 -11.44
CA LEU A 292 -20.06 13.52 -11.67
C LEU A 292 -20.33 13.68 -13.16
N TYR A 293 -21.22 12.84 -13.71
CA TYR A 293 -21.60 12.88 -15.13
C TYR A 293 -22.59 14.00 -15.47
N HIS A 294 -23.29 14.51 -14.47
CA HIS A 294 -24.14 15.70 -14.52
C HIS A 294 -24.12 16.40 -13.16
N SER A 295 -24.65 17.62 -13.09
CA SER A 295 -24.80 18.32 -11.81
C SER A 295 -25.87 17.63 -10.96
N GLN A 296 -25.53 17.27 -9.72
CA GLN A 296 -26.39 16.49 -8.82
C GLN A 296 -26.03 16.70 -7.35
N GLY A 297 -26.95 16.32 -6.45
CA GLY A 297 -26.66 16.14 -5.03
C GLY A 297 -25.98 14.80 -4.77
N LEU A 298 -25.31 14.69 -3.62
CA LEU A 298 -24.64 13.47 -3.17
C LEU A 298 -24.98 13.16 -1.73
N ASN A 299 -25.13 11.88 -1.41
CA ASN A 299 -25.34 11.43 -0.05
C ASN A 299 -24.06 10.81 0.52
N PHE A 300 -23.67 11.25 1.70
CA PHE A 300 -22.43 10.84 2.37
C PHE A 300 -22.67 10.42 3.79
N LEU A 301 -22.11 9.27 4.15
CA LEU A 301 -21.93 8.82 5.52
C LEU A 301 -20.54 9.24 5.97
N LEU A 302 -20.48 9.96 7.09
CA LEU A 302 -19.27 10.51 7.68
C LEU A 302 -19.00 9.80 9.01
N SER A 303 -17.91 9.06 9.10
CA SER A 303 -17.54 8.32 10.32
C SER A 303 -16.19 8.80 10.84
N ILE A 304 -16.08 9.07 12.15
CA ILE A 304 -14.79 9.41 12.76
C ILE A 304 -14.01 8.13 13.07
N LYS A 305 -12.76 8.03 12.62
CA LYS A 305 -11.89 6.87 12.90
C LYS A 305 -10.56 7.33 13.53
N PRO A 306 -10.11 6.68 14.62
CA PRO A 306 -8.82 6.99 15.24
C PRO A 306 -7.64 6.51 14.38
N HIS A 307 -6.52 7.22 14.46
CA HIS A 307 -5.22 6.84 13.89
C HIS A 307 -4.05 7.34 14.75
N LEU A 308 -2.82 7.01 14.36
CA LEU A 308 -1.59 7.29 15.14
C LEU A 308 -1.30 8.77 15.45
N LEU A 309 -1.93 9.70 14.73
CA LEU A 309 -1.68 11.15 14.84
C LEU A 309 -2.94 11.91 15.31
N GLY A 310 -4.01 11.21 15.67
CA GLY A 310 -5.29 11.81 16.06
C GLY A 310 -6.48 11.07 15.47
N GLU A 311 -7.46 11.83 14.98
CA GLU A 311 -8.69 11.32 14.39
C GLU A 311 -8.85 11.85 12.96
N ALA A 312 -9.40 11.02 12.08
CA ALA A 312 -9.68 11.39 10.70
C ALA A 312 -11.14 11.13 10.37
N LEU A 313 -11.71 11.96 9.50
CA LEU A 313 -13.05 11.77 8.98
C LEU A 313 -13.02 10.81 7.79
N HIS A 314 -13.66 9.68 7.95
CA HIS A 314 -13.89 8.71 6.89
C HIS A 314 -15.18 9.05 6.15
N VAL A 315 -15.12 9.11 4.83
CA VAL A 315 -16.23 9.54 3.97
C VAL A 315 -16.62 8.40 3.05
N GLN A 316 -17.89 8.02 3.09
CA GLN A 316 -18.48 6.97 2.25
C GLN A 316 -19.72 7.52 1.55
N ALA A 317 -19.81 7.38 0.22
CA ALA A 317 -21.04 7.67 -0.51
C ALA A 317 -22.05 6.50 -0.35
N PHE A 318 -23.34 6.81 -0.29
CA PHE A 318 -24.44 5.83 -0.24
C PHE A 318 -25.62 6.30 -1.08
#